data_AF-A0A315X7D9-F1
#
_entry.id   AF-A0A315X7D9-F1
#
_cell.length_a   1.000
_cell.length_b   1.000
_cell.length_c   1.000
_cell.angle_alpha   90.00
_cell.angle_beta   90.00
_cell.angle_gamma   90.00
#
_symmetry.space_group_name_H-M   'P 1'
#
loop_
_entity.id
_entity.type
_entity.pdbx_description
1 polymer ?
#
loop_
_entity_poly.entity_id
_entity_poly.type
_entity_poly.pdbx_seq_one_letter_code
_entity_poly.pdbx_strand_id
1 'polypeptide(L)' 'MTAALTSISDPTNIKECRHCGLRYDWRRSPSTSLKMTYCGSLCEQADLGFTIDALLRVERAPRELAIAA' A
#
# COMPACT_ATOMS: atom_id res chain seq x y z
N MET A 1 -22.91 2.56 -19.75
CA MET A 1 -21.77 2.81 -18.84
C MET A 1 -21.61 1.61 -17.92
N THR A 2 -20.90 0.58 -18.37
CA THR A 2 -20.67 -0.66 -17.61
C THR A 2 -19.17 -0.82 -17.46
N ALA A 3 -18.66 -0.58 -16.26
CA ALA A 3 -17.26 -0.83 -15.93
C ALA A 3 -16.98 -2.32 -16.16
N ALA A 4 -16.01 -2.61 -17.02
CA ALA A 4 -15.51 -3.95 -17.24
C ALA A 4 -15.00 -4.51 -15.90
N LEU A 5 -15.80 -5.39 -15.30
CA LEU A 5 -15.38 -6.31 -14.24
C LEU A 5 -14.27 -7.16 -14.84
N THR A 6 -13.02 -6.74 -14.66
CA THR A 6 -11.83 -7.49 -15.07
C THR A 6 -11.66 -8.68 -14.12
N SER A 7 -12.48 -9.69 -14.36
CA SER A 7 -12.34 -11.04 -13.83
C SER A 7 -11.08 -11.69 -14.36
N ILE A 8 -9.93 -11.40 -13.77
CA ILE A 8 -8.83 -12.37 -13.63
C ILE A 8 -8.14 -12.10 -12.29
N SER A 9 -8.91 -12.21 -11.21
CA SER A 9 -8.30 -12.39 -9.90
C SER A 9 -7.84 -13.84 -9.82
N ASP A 10 -6.58 -14.10 -10.15
CA ASP A 10 -5.99 -15.40 -9.88
C ASP A 10 -6.07 -15.65 -8.36
N PRO A 11 -6.68 -16.75 -7.89
CA PRO A 11 -6.87 -17.01 -6.47
C PRO A 11 -5.55 -17.04 -5.68
N THR A 12 -4.41 -17.30 -6.33
CA THR A 12 -3.07 -17.21 -5.72
C THR A 12 -2.69 -15.78 -5.31
N ASN A 13 -3.25 -14.78 -6.00
CA ASN A 13 -3.01 -13.36 -5.75
C ASN A 13 -4.04 -12.74 -4.79
N ILE A 14 -5.00 -13.52 -4.30
CA ILE A 14 -5.98 -13.03 -3.33
C ILE A 14 -5.42 -13.17 -1.91
N LYS A 15 -5.33 -12.04 -1.20
CA LYS A 15 -4.94 -11.96 0.22
C LYS A 15 -6.09 -11.40 1.06
N GLU A 16 -5.99 -11.53 2.37
CA GLU A 16 -6.90 -10.93 3.34
C GLU A 16 -6.26 -9.69 3.95
N CYS A 17 -7.01 -8.59 4.03
CA CYS A 17 -6.52 -7.35 4.61
C CYS A 17 -6.48 -7.47 6.14
N ARG A 18 -5.33 -7.15 6.74
CA ARG A 18 -5.15 -7.20 8.21
C ARG A 18 -6.10 -6.27 8.97
N HIS A 19 -6.43 -5.10 8.40
CA HIS A 19 -7.25 -4.10 9.08
C HIS A 19 -8.77 -4.37 8.95
N CYS A 20 -9.24 -4.66 7.73
CA CYS A 20 -10.69 -4.76 7.46
C CYS A 20 -11.18 -6.18 7.15
N GLY A 21 -10.30 -7.18 7.05
CA GLY A 21 -10.65 -8.57 6.76
C GLY A 21 -11.15 -8.85 5.34
N LEU A 22 -11.17 -7.84 4.45
CA LEU A 22 -11.62 -8.04 3.08
C LEU A 22 -10.60 -8.82 2.25
N ARG A 23 -11.10 -9.68 1.36
CA ARG A 23 -10.29 -10.35 0.34
C ARG A 23 -10.00 -9.39 -0.82
N TYR A 24 -8.74 -9.29 -1.23
CA TYR A 24 -8.32 -8.37 -2.27
C TYR A 24 -7.15 -8.94 -3.09
N ASP A 25 -7.02 -8.49 -4.34
CA ASP A 25 -5.87 -8.81 -5.19
C ASP A 25 -4.68 -7.92 -4.80
N TRP A 26 -3.61 -8.51 -4.26
CA TRP A 26 -2.44 -7.76 -3.81
C TRP A 26 -1.76 -6.99 -4.95
N ARG A 27 -1.91 -7.41 -6.21
CA ARG A 27 -1.33 -6.71 -7.37
C ARG A 27 -2.02 -5.38 -7.66
N ARG A 28 -3.27 -5.23 -7.19
CA ARG A 28 -4.11 -4.04 -7.39
C ARG A 28 -4.18 -3.15 -6.15
N SER A 29 -3.61 -3.58 -5.02
CA SER A 29 -3.64 -2.78 -3.80
C SER A 29 -2.85 -1.48 -4.00
N PRO A 30 -3.44 -0.31 -3.68
CA PRO A 30 -2.77 0.98 -3.73
C PRO A 30 -1.72 1.18 -2.61
N SER A 31 -1.62 0.26 -1.64
CA SER A 31 -0.54 0.27 -0.64
C SER A 31 0.77 -0.19 -1.28
N THR A 32 1.60 0.72 -1.78
CA THR A 32 2.82 0.36 -2.54
C THR A 32 3.77 -0.57 -1.79
N SER A 33 4.08 -0.27 -0.52
CA SER A 33 5.03 -1.02 0.31
C SER A 33 4.40 -2.22 1.03
N LEU A 34 3.10 -2.16 1.32
CA LEU A 34 2.38 -3.16 2.12
C LEU A 34 1.22 -3.82 1.37
N LYS A 35 1.31 -3.89 0.04
CA LYS A 35 0.26 -4.44 -0.83
C LYS A 35 -0.11 -5.90 -0.56
N MET A 36 0.71 -6.66 0.16
CA MET A 36 0.38 -8.04 0.57
C MET A 36 -0.24 -8.14 1.97
N THR A 37 -0.32 -7.02 2.69
CA THR A 37 -0.84 -6.92 4.07
C THR A 37 -2.14 -6.12 4.12
N TYR A 38 -2.23 -5.01 3.37
CA TYR A 38 -3.39 -4.13 3.35
C TYR A 38 -3.98 -4.00 1.94
N CYS A 39 -5.30 -3.92 1.88
CA CYS A 39 -6.03 -3.69 0.63
C CYS A 39 -5.89 -2.26 0.08
N GLY A 40 -5.28 -1.34 0.84
CA GLY A 40 -4.96 0.01 0.38
C GLY A 40 -4.44 0.93 1.48
N SER A 41 -3.93 2.09 1.08
CA SER A 41 -3.17 3.02 1.94
C SER A 41 -3.97 3.55 3.13
N LEU A 42 -5.31 3.60 3.03
CA LEU A 42 -6.18 3.99 4.14
C LEU A 42 -6.17 2.93 5.26
N CYS A 43 -6.23 1.65 4.90
CA CYS A 43 -6.16 0.56 5.87
C CYS A 43 -4.76 0.47 6.50
N GLU A 44 -3.73 0.73 5.72
CA GLU A 44 -2.36 0.86 6.22
C GLU A 44 -2.23 1.98 7.24
N GLN A 45 -2.71 3.19 6.90
CA GLN A 45 -2.66 4.34 7.80
C GLN A 45 -3.53 4.16 9.05
N ALA A 46 -4.68 3.49 8.94
CA ALA A 46 -5.54 3.23 10.08
C ALA A 46 -4.93 2.24 11.09
N ASP A 47 -4.17 1.24 10.61
CA ASP A 47 -3.53 0.24 11.46
C ASP A 47 -2.18 0.72 12.02
N LEU A 48 -1.36 1.38 11.19
CA LEU A 48 0.00 1.82 11.58
C LEU A 48 0.06 3.28 12.08
N GLY A 49 -0.95 4.10 11.79
CA GLY A 49 -0.95 5.54 12.02
C GLY A 49 -0.25 6.37 10.93
N PHE A 50 0.43 5.72 9.98
CA PHE A 50 1.14 6.34 8.86
C PHE A 50 1.18 5.39 7.65
N THR A 51 1.62 5.89 6.49
CA THR A 51 1.99 5.04 5.35
C THR A 51 3.51 4.94 5.24
N ILE A 52 4.02 3.76 4.89
CA ILE A 52 5.46 3.54 4.72
C ILE A 52 6.02 4.42 3.60
N ASP A 53 5.23 4.65 2.53
CA ASP A 53 5.63 5.56 1.45
C ASP A 53 5.88 6.99 1.95
N ALA A 54 5.07 7.47 2.91
CA ALA A 54 5.29 8.79 3.51
C ALA A 54 6.59 8.85 4.30
N LEU A 55 6.92 7.82 5.09
CA LEU A 55 8.19 7.72 5.82
C LEU A 55 9.40 7.73 4.88
N LEU A 56 9.36 6.91 3.83
CA LEU A 56 10.47 6.80 2.86
C LEU A 56 10.71 8.11 2.09
N ARG A 57 9.67 8.92 1.86
CA ARG A 57 9.83 10.26 1.26
C ARG A 57 10.51 11.24 2.21
N VAL A 58 10.22 11.16 3.50
CA VAL A 58 10.87 11.98 4.53
C VAL A 58 12.35 11.63 4.65
N GLU A 59 12.72 10.35 4.65
CA GLU A 59 14.13 9.94 4.75
C GLU A 59 14.99 10.41 3.55
N ARG A 60 14.37 10.62 2.37
CA ARG A 60 15.08 11.12 1.19
C ARG A 60 15.40 12.62 1.24
N ALA A 61 14.80 13.40 2.14
CA ALA A 61 15.07 14.83 2.29
C ALA A 61 15.28 15.16 3.78
N PRO A 62 16.49 15.48 4.31
CA PRO A 62 17.72 15.96 3.65
C PRO A 62 19.02 15.36 4.23
N ARG A 63 19.70 14.45 3.52
CA ARG A 63 21.12 14.13 3.82
C ARG A 63 22.09 15.00 3.02
N GLU A 64 21.63 15.70 1.99
CA GLU A 64 22.44 16.60 1.16
C GLU A 64 22.78 17.93 1.85
N LEU A 65 21.95 18.41 2.80
CA LEU A 65 22.24 19.64 3.56
C LEU A 65 23.19 19.41 4.75
N ALA A 66 23.39 18.17 5.18
CA ALA A 66 24.23 17.84 6.34
C ALA A 66 25.71 17.55 5.99
N ILE A 67 26.04 17.36 4.70
CA ILE A 67 27.41 17.07 4.23
C ILE A 67 28.12 18.36 3.76
N ALA A 68 27.38 19.48 3.69
CA ALA A 68 27.88 20.78 3.23
C ALA A 68 28.18 21.79 4.37
N ALA A 69 28.27 21.34 5.62
CA ALA A 69 28.57 22.18 6.79
C ALA A 69 29.92 21.80 7.42
#